data_AF-A0A952XG74-F1
#
_entry.id   AF-A0A952XG74-F1
#
_cell.length_a   1.000
_cell.length_b   1.000
_cell.length_c   1.000
_cell.angle_alpha   90.00
_cell.angle_beta   90.00
_cell.angle_gamma   90.00
#
_symmetry.space_group_name_H-M   'P 1'
#
loop_
_entity.id
_entity.type
_entity.pdbx_description
1 polymer ?
#
loop_
_entity_poly.entity_id
_entity_poly.type
_entity_poly.pdbx_seq_one_letter_code
_entity_poly.pdbx_strand_id
1 'polypeptide(L)'
;MRSLAVWTTTAAVALLGAASAQDASPQSSSNEGGDLRAAVSAYAAYQSDVSELRAARVSTAPELESVIERVSRHNRDGLTRGWVAYGSMTAAQSPAFVQGVRDAAAYYGRDAVIWAVTVDPSYARGLRGGQEVTRMLLDSAQADSSRIISVADRYQELAYSLQRQRWANAVAPQQAQRVQRVRSLGAAGAPADAVPTSVSPRLRVTPLSLSPTNDPTSFGGRRFWDALSGAGEVVQVSASSPAMRVNPTRGEALDRMAAVAALQALDAVDSNQSAVSRLISDPRSRDCIEMAQLQLYQCMSAARFRYENTFCMQEHALRDIGQCIGNVGQPDTTSMTPVARRD
;
A
#
# COMPACT_ATOMS: atom_id res chain seq x y z
N MET A 1 74.63 -12.66 49.76
CA MET A 1 73.99 -11.56 50.51
C MET A 1 72.98 -10.90 49.58
N ARG A 2 71.72 -10.85 50.04
CA ARG A 2 70.59 -10.00 49.59
C ARG A 2 70.06 -10.16 48.16
N SER A 3 69.02 -10.98 48.07
CA SER A 3 67.94 -10.90 47.08
C SER A 3 67.16 -9.58 47.22
N LEU A 4 66.76 -8.99 46.09
CA LEU A 4 65.72 -7.95 46.02
C LEU A 4 64.54 -8.53 45.25
N ALA A 5 63.45 -8.79 45.98
CA ALA A 5 62.16 -9.17 45.43
C ALA A 5 61.30 -7.90 45.30
N VAL A 6 60.87 -7.62 44.07
CA VAL A 6 59.91 -6.55 43.77
C VAL A 6 58.51 -7.07 44.07
N TRP A 7 57.83 -6.41 45.01
CA TRP A 7 56.42 -6.64 45.32
C TRP A 7 55.56 -5.77 44.40
N THR A 8 54.82 -6.39 43.49
CA THR A 8 53.69 -5.74 42.81
C THR A 8 52.40 -6.27 43.41
N THR A 9 51.69 -5.41 44.12
CA THR A 9 50.36 -5.67 44.67
C THR A 9 49.32 -5.66 43.55
N THR A 10 48.81 -6.83 43.19
CA THR A 10 47.67 -6.99 42.28
C THR A 10 46.38 -6.96 43.10
N ALA A 11 45.58 -5.90 42.95
CA ALA A 11 44.22 -5.85 43.49
C ALA A 11 43.30 -6.70 42.60
N ALA A 12 42.77 -7.80 43.14
CA ALA A 12 41.76 -8.61 42.47
C ALA A 12 40.38 -7.98 42.68
N VAL A 13 39.82 -7.39 41.62
CA VAL A 13 38.41 -7.01 41.56
C VAL A 13 37.61 -8.25 41.18
N ALA A 14 36.87 -8.81 42.12
CA ALA A 14 35.89 -9.87 41.86
C ALA A 14 34.64 -9.23 41.22
N LEU A 15 34.54 -9.31 39.89
CA LEU A 15 33.28 -9.05 39.18
C LEU A 15 32.42 -10.32 39.20
N LEU A 16 31.49 -10.37 40.16
CA LEU A 16 30.32 -11.25 40.13
C LEU A 16 29.40 -10.75 39.00
N GLY A 17 29.67 -11.18 37.78
CA GLY A 17 28.76 -11.04 36.65
C GLY A 17 27.69 -12.11 36.72
N ALA A 18 26.47 -11.73 37.10
CA ALA A 18 25.28 -12.56 36.98
C ALA A 18 25.11 -12.98 35.51
N ALA A 19 25.17 -14.28 35.26
CA ALA A 19 24.73 -14.85 34.00
C ALA A 19 23.22 -14.67 33.91
N SER A 20 22.79 -13.59 33.25
CA SER A 20 21.42 -13.52 32.73
C SER A 20 21.32 -14.63 31.69
N ALA A 21 20.70 -15.75 32.06
CA ALA A 21 20.14 -16.68 31.10
C ALA A 21 19.22 -15.83 30.21
N GLN A 22 19.68 -15.53 29.00
CA GLN A 22 18.79 -15.08 27.95
C GLN A 22 17.81 -16.21 27.76
N ASP A 23 16.62 -16.07 28.32
CA ASP A 23 15.46 -16.83 27.89
C ASP A 23 15.45 -16.72 26.36
N ALA A 24 15.80 -17.82 25.72
CA ALA A 24 15.63 -17.99 24.30
C ALA A 24 14.13 -17.83 24.07
N SER A 25 13.74 -16.63 23.64
CA SER A 25 12.40 -16.34 23.16
C SER A 25 12.02 -17.49 22.23
N PRO A 26 10.87 -18.15 22.45
CA PRO A 26 10.49 -19.26 21.58
C PRO A 26 10.46 -18.73 20.16
N GLN A 27 11.31 -19.29 19.30
CA GLN A 27 11.21 -19.13 17.86
C GLN A 27 9.78 -19.52 17.51
N SER A 28 8.95 -18.51 17.25
CA SER A 28 7.61 -18.71 16.74
C SER A 28 7.78 -19.49 15.44
N SER A 29 7.25 -20.71 15.44
CA SER A 29 6.95 -21.50 14.27
C SER A 29 6.62 -20.61 13.08
N SER A 30 7.40 -20.77 12.01
CA SER A 30 7.18 -20.32 10.63
C SER A 30 5.75 -19.80 10.36
N ASN A 31 5.59 -18.47 10.36
CA ASN A 31 4.38 -17.84 9.84
C ASN A 31 4.53 -17.77 8.32
N GLU A 32 4.20 -18.86 7.62
CA GLU A 32 4.19 -18.91 6.16
C GLU A 32 3.35 -17.75 5.60
N GLY A 33 3.96 -16.95 4.72
CA GLY A 33 3.41 -15.75 4.11
C GLY A 33 3.11 -14.60 5.08
N GLY A 34 3.63 -14.63 6.32
CA GLY A 34 3.27 -13.69 7.39
C GLY A 34 3.46 -12.22 7.03
N ASP A 35 4.60 -11.87 6.43
CA ASP A 35 4.93 -10.50 6.02
C ASP A 35 4.06 -10.03 4.84
N LEU A 36 3.87 -10.88 3.83
CA LEU A 36 3.02 -10.58 2.68
C LEU A 36 1.56 -10.38 3.11
N ARG A 37 1.05 -11.24 4.01
CA ARG A 37 -0.30 -11.16 4.57
C ARG A 37 -0.49 -9.90 5.40
N ALA A 38 0.47 -9.57 6.27
CA ALA A 38 0.45 -8.35 7.06
C ALA A 38 0.45 -7.10 6.18
N ALA A 39 1.23 -7.09 5.11
CA ALA A 39 1.23 -6.02 4.12
C ALA A 39 -0.14 -5.85 3.46
N VAL A 40 -0.77 -6.94 2.97
CA VAL A 40 -2.12 -6.87 2.39
C VAL A 40 -3.15 -6.33 3.39
N SER A 41 -3.07 -6.74 4.66
CA SER A 41 -3.93 -6.19 5.71
C SER A 41 -3.76 -4.68 5.89
N ALA A 42 -2.55 -4.14 5.79
CA ALA A 42 -2.31 -2.70 5.89
C ALA A 42 -2.97 -1.91 4.75
N TYR A 43 -2.92 -2.43 3.51
CA TYR A 43 -3.61 -1.81 2.37
C TYR A 43 -5.13 -1.97 2.44
N ALA A 44 -5.61 -3.14 2.89
CA ALA A 44 -7.03 -3.37 3.11
C ALA A 44 -7.61 -2.44 4.20
N ALA A 45 -6.84 -2.12 5.24
CA ALA A 45 -7.23 -1.14 6.26
C ALA A 45 -7.44 0.24 5.63
N TYR A 46 -6.51 0.69 4.79
CA TYR A 46 -6.65 1.95 4.04
C TYR A 46 -7.89 1.96 3.15
N GLN A 47 -8.08 0.91 2.35
CA GLN A 47 -9.22 0.83 1.44
C GLN A 47 -10.56 0.76 2.18
N SER A 48 -10.59 0.10 3.34
CA SER A 48 -11.74 0.08 4.25
C SER A 48 -12.02 1.48 4.80
N ASP A 49 -10.98 2.21 5.20
CA ASP A 49 -11.12 3.59 5.67
C ASP A 49 -11.59 4.55 4.57
N VAL A 50 -11.16 4.35 3.33
CA VAL A 50 -11.72 5.08 2.17
C VAL A 50 -13.21 4.75 1.97
N SER A 51 -13.66 3.51 2.23
CA SER A 51 -15.10 3.16 2.20
C SER A 51 -15.87 3.91 3.28
N GLU A 52 -15.34 3.91 4.51
CA GLU A 52 -15.93 4.62 5.65
C GLU A 52 -16.00 6.13 5.37
N LEU A 53 -14.92 6.71 4.84
CA LEU A 53 -14.87 8.12 4.45
C LEU A 53 -15.91 8.45 3.37
N ARG A 54 -16.12 7.55 2.39
CA ARG A 54 -17.16 7.68 1.36
C ARG A 54 -18.58 7.68 1.94
N ALA A 55 -18.82 6.91 3.00
CA ALA A 55 -20.13 6.83 3.66
C ALA A 55 -20.36 7.93 4.71
N ALA A 56 -19.28 8.45 5.32
CA ALA A 56 -19.34 9.37 6.44
C ALA A 56 -20.10 10.67 6.10
N ARG A 57 -20.89 11.16 7.06
CA ARG A 57 -21.51 12.49 7.02
C ARG A 57 -20.82 13.35 8.08
N VAL A 58 -20.30 14.50 7.67
CA VAL A 58 -19.60 15.43 8.57
C VAL A 58 -20.46 16.68 8.72
N SER A 59 -21.02 16.84 9.91
CA SER A 59 -21.91 17.94 10.27
C SER A 59 -21.47 18.66 11.54
N THR A 60 -20.55 18.09 12.29
CA THR A 60 -20.02 18.62 13.55
C THR A 60 -18.48 18.58 13.60
N ALA A 61 -17.90 19.34 14.53
CA ALA A 61 -16.45 19.34 14.73
C ALA A 61 -15.88 17.97 15.16
N PRO A 62 -16.49 17.23 16.10
CA PRO A 62 -16.00 15.90 16.47
C PRO A 62 -16.03 14.89 15.30
N GLU A 63 -17.05 14.94 14.45
CA GLU A 63 -17.13 14.11 13.24
C GLU A 63 -15.98 14.42 12.28
N LEU A 64 -15.65 15.71 12.11
CA LEU A 64 -14.52 16.13 11.27
C LEU A 64 -13.18 15.62 11.82
N GLU A 65 -12.96 15.71 13.13
CA GLU A 65 -11.73 15.19 13.73
C GLU A 65 -11.63 13.66 13.56
N SER A 66 -12.75 12.93 13.71
CA SER A 66 -12.79 11.47 13.52
C SER A 66 -12.38 11.04 12.11
N VAL A 67 -12.86 11.74 11.07
CA VAL A 67 -12.47 11.43 9.68
C VAL A 67 -11.01 11.78 9.40
N ILE A 68 -10.49 12.86 9.98
CA ILE A 68 -9.07 13.23 9.89
C ILE A 68 -8.20 12.16 10.55
N GLU A 69 -8.51 11.74 11.77
CA GLU A 69 -7.76 10.70 12.48
C GLU A 69 -7.80 9.37 11.70
N ARG A 70 -8.95 9.03 11.12
CA ARG A 70 -9.13 7.81 10.32
C ARG A 70 -8.17 7.77 9.13
N VAL A 71 -8.14 8.80 8.29
CA VAL A 71 -7.24 8.78 7.11
C VAL A 71 -5.77 8.99 7.49
N SER A 72 -5.50 9.62 8.64
CA SER A 72 -4.13 9.91 9.09
C SER A 72 -3.41 8.71 9.68
N ARG A 73 -4.12 7.61 9.98
CA ARG A 73 -3.53 6.41 10.61
C ARG A 73 -2.85 5.46 9.63
N HIS A 74 -2.57 5.87 8.41
CA HIS A 74 -1.89 5.02 7.44
C HIS A 74 -0.47 5.51 7.23
N ASN A 75 0.51 4.66 7.52
CA ASN A 75 1.92 4.99 7.36
C ASN A 75 2.43 4.66 5.95
N ARG A 76 3.51 5.33 5.53
CA ARG A 76 4.03 5.20 4.16
C ARG A 76 4.47 3.78 3.82
N ASP A 77 5.15 3.13 4.76
CA ASP A 77 5.75 1.81 4.53
C ASP A 77 4.67 0.74 4.39
N GLY A 78 3.67 0.76 5.26
CA GLY A 78 2.52 -0.15 5.24
C GLY A 78 1.65 0.04 4.00
N LEU A 79 1.39 1.30 3.59
CA LEU A 79 0.65 1.59 2.37
C LEU A 79 1.38 1.07 1.13
N THR A 80 2.67 1.40 0.97
CA THR A 80 3.46 0.97 -0.20
C THR A 80 3.61 -0.54 -0.24
N ARG A 81 4.05 -1.16 0.87
CA ARG A 81 4.23 -2.61 0.96
C ARG A 81 2.92 -3.34 0.70
N GLY A 82 1.83 -2.85 1.27
CA GLY A 82 0.52 -3.45 1.11
C GLY A 82 -0.04 -3.34 -0.30
N TRP A 83 0.15 -2.21 -0.97
CA TRP A 83 -0.27 -2.04 -2.36
C TRP A 83 0.52 -2.95 -3.30
N VAL A 84 1.85 -3.05 -3.15
CA VAL A 84 2.67 -4.00 -3.94
C VAL A 84 2.30 -5.45 -3.64
N ALA A 85 2.03 -5.79 -2.37
CA ALA A 85 1.58 -7.12 -1.99
C ALA A 85 0.22 -7.48 -2.62
N TYR A 86 -0.76 -6.58 -2.54
CA TYR A 86 -2.08 -6.72 -3.17
C TYR A 86 -1.98 -6.90 -4.69
N GLY A 87 -1.14 -6.07 -5.35
CA GLY A 87 -0.85 -6.21 -6.77
C GLY A 87 -0.21 -7.56 -7.10
N SER A 88 0.76 -8.03 -6.31
CA SER A 88 1.38 -9.34 -6.55
C SER A 88 0.40 -10.51 -6.48
N MET A 89 -0.53 -10.50 -5.51
CA MET A 89 -1.57 -11.52 -5.38
C MET A 89 -2.60 -11.44 -6.52
N THR A 90 -2.83 -10.24 -7.05
CA THR A 90 -3.65 -10.01 -8.26
C THR A 90 -2.97 -10.61 -9.49
N ALA A 91 -1.68 -10.34 -9.71
CA ALA A 91 -0.90 -10.90 -10.80
C ALA A 91 -0.82 -12.44 -10.74
N ALA A 92 -0.75 -13.01 -9.54
CA ALA A 92 -0.77 -14.46 -9.32
C ALA A 92 -2.11 -15.14 -9.71
N GLN A 93 -3.14 -14.36 -10.09
CA GLN A 93 -4.38 -14.89 -10.66
C GLN A 93 -4.34 -15.08 -12.18
N SER A 94 -3.29 -14.60 -12.88
CA SER A 94 -3.16 -14.79 -14.33
C SER A 94 -2.69 -16.22 -14.66
N PRO A 95 -3.52 -17.05 -15.34
CA PRO A 95 -3.13 -18.41 -15.72
C PRO A 95 -1.96 -18.43 -16.68
N ALA A 96 -1.96 -17.52 -17.67
CA ALA A 96 -0.89 -17.44 -18.67
C ALA A 96 0.46 -17.08 -18.04
N PHE A 97 0.46 -16.19 -17.05
CA PHE A 97 1.66 -15.79 -16.34
C PHE A 97 2.19 -16.88 -15.43
N VAL A 98 1.33 -17.50 -14.60
CA VAL A 98 1.75 -18.60 -13.72
C VAL A 98 2.30 -19.77 -14.54
N GLN A 99 1.68 -20.10 -15.68
CA GLN A 99 2.22 -21.10 -16.58
C GLN A 99 3.55 -20.66 -17.19
N GLY A 100 3.68 -19.41 -17.63
CA GLY A 100 4.93 -18.86 -18.17
C GLY A 100 6.09 -18.93 -17.18
N VAL A 101 5.85 -18.64 -15.91
CA VAL A 101 6.83 -18.77 -14.83
C VAL A 101 7.24 -20.23 -14.61
N ARG A 102 6.27 -21.14 -14.58
CA ARG A 102 6.53 -22.59 -14.42
C ARG A 102 7.30 -23.17 -15.62
N ASP A 103 6.96 -22.76 -16.83
CA ASP A 103 7.69 -23.15 -18.05
C ASP A 103 9.13 -22.65 -18.02
N ALA A 104 9.36 -21.40 -17.59
CA ALA A 104 10.70 -20.87 -17.42
C ALA A 104 11.50 -21.65 -16.37
N ALA A 105 10.87 -22.03 -15.25
CA ALA A 105 11.50 -22.84 -14.22
C ALA A 105 11.80 -24.27 -14.69
N ALA A 106 10.94 -24.86 -15.53
CA ALA A 106 11.17 -26.16 -16.13
C ALA A 106 12.34 -26.14 -17.14
N TYR A 107 12.54 -25.02 -17.84
CA TYR A 107 13.59 -24.88 -18.85
C TYR A 107 14.95 -24.45 -18.26
N TYR A 108 14.97 -23.41 -17.42
CA TYR A 108 16.19 -22.82 -16.85
C TYR A 108 16.56 -23.38 -15.46
N GLY A 109 15.64 -24.06 -14.80
CA GLY A 109 15.76 -24.49 -13.41
C GLY A 109 15.05 -23.53 -12.44
N ARG A 110 14.35 -24.09 -11.45
CA ARG A 110 13.55 -23.33 -10.46
C ARG A 110 14.38 -22.29 -9.72
N ASP A 111 15.55 -22.66 -9.21
CA ASP A 111 16.39 -21.77 -8.42
C ASP A 111 17.00 -20.65 -9.26
N ALA A 112 17.29 -20.91 -10.54
CA ALA A 112 17.76 -19.89 -11.47
C ALA A 112 16.68 -18.83 -11.73
N VAL A 113 15.41 -19.24 -11.89
CA VAL A 113 14.30 -18.30 -12.05
C VAL A 113 14.02 -17.52 -10.77
N ILE A 114 14.06 -18.17 -9.60
CA ILE A 114 13.96 -17.48 -8.29
C ILE A 114 15.05 -16.43 -8.15
N TRP A 115 16.30 -16.77 -8.47
CA TRP A 115 17.39 -15.80 -8.44
C TRP A 115 17.15 -14.64 -9.42
N ALA A 116 16.73 -14.93 -10.66
CA ALA A 116 16.48 -13.91 -11.67
C ALA A 116 15.41 -12.90 -11.22
N VAL A 117 14.25 -13.35 -10.73
CA VAL A 117 13.16 -12.44 -10.30
C VAL A 117 13.48 -11.67 -9.03
N THR A 118 14.39 -12.16 -8.18
CA THR A 118 14.77 -11.49 -6.92
C THR A 118 15.89 -10.46 -7.09
N VAL A 119 16.69 -10.59 -8.16
CA VAL A 119 17.76 -9.65 -8.52
C VAL A 119 17.28 -8.60 -9.51
N ASP A 120 16.49 -9.00 -10.52
CA ASP A 120 15.90 -8.11 -11.51
C ASP A 120 14.38 -8.31 -11.55
N PRO A 121 13.60 -7.44 -10.88
CA PRO A 121 12.14 -7.55 -10.87
C PRO A 121 11.51 -7.48 -12.28
N SER A 122 12.18 -6.84 -13.25
CA SER A 122 11.65 -6.69 -14.60
C SER A 122 11.63 -8.00 -15.39
N TYR A 123 12.46 -8.97 -15.01
CA TYR A 123 12.51 -10.31 -15.60
C TYR A 123 11.13 -10.96 -15.63
N ALA A 124 10.37 -10.83 -14.53
CA ALA A 124 9.05 -11.45 -14.40
C ALA A 124 8.09 -10.99 -15.51
N ARG A 125 7.96 -9.68 -15.76
CA ARG A 125 7.07 -9.17 -16.82
C ARG A 125 7.54 -9.48 -18.24
N GLY A 126 8.80 -9.91 -18.41
CA GLY A 126 9.34 -10.42 -19.68
C GLY A 126 8.91 -11.85 -20.01
N LEU A 127 8.39 -12.60 -19.04
CA LEU A 127 7.94 -13.98 -19.24
C LEU A 127 6.61 -14.04 -20.02
N ARG A 128 6.28 -15.23 -20.53
CA ARG A 128 4.96 -15.52 -21.10
C ARG A 128 3.88 -15.12 -20.09
N GLY A 129 2.83 -14.42 -20.56
CA GLY A 129 1.77 -13.87 -19.70
C GLY A 129 2.10 -12.52 -19.04
N GLY A 130 3.34 -12.00 -19.16
CA GLY A 130 3.72 -10.73 -18.54
C GLY A 130 2.94 -9.50 -19.04
N GLN A 131 2.51 -9.50 -20.30
CA GLN A 131 1.63 -8.45 -20.85
C GLN A 131 0.21 -8.51 -20.27
N GLU A 132 -0.28 -9.72 -19.97
CA GLU A 132 -1.58 -9.90 -19.30
C GLU A 132 -1.53 -9.36 -17.87
N VAL A 133 -0.50 -9.74 -17.11
CA VAL A 133 -0.25 -9.21 -15.77
C VAL A 133 -0.08 -7.70 -15.79
N THR A 134 0.66 -7.14 -16.75
CA THR A 134 0.83 -5.70 -16.88
C THR A 134 -0.53 -4.99 -17.00
N ARG A 135 -1.43 -5.50 -17.85
CA ARG A 135 -2.78 -4.95 -18.00
C ARG A 135 -3.61 -5.09 -16.71
N MET A 136 -3.61 -6.28 -16.11
CA MET A 136 -4.35 -6.54 -14.86
C MET A 136 -3.92 -5.58 -13.75
N LEU A 137 -2.62 -5.35 -13.59
CA LEU A 137 -2.10 -4.45 -12.56
C LEU A 137 -2.40 -2.98 -12.85
N LEU A 138 -2.33 -2.55 -14.12
CA LEU A 138 -2.72 -1.19 -14.51
C LEU A 138 -4.21 -0.95 -14.27
N ASP A 139 -5.07 -1.90 -14.63
CA ASP A 139 -6.51 -1.82 -14.39
C ASP A 139 -6.83 -1.75 -12.89
N SER A 140 -6.14 -2.57 -12.07
CA SER A 140 -6.29 -2.58 -10.62
C SER A 140 -5.84 -1.26 -9.99
N ALA A 141 -4.64 -0.77 -10.34
CA ALA A 141 -4.11 0.48 -9.84
C ALA A 141 -4.97 1.69 -10.24
N GLN A 142 -5.51 1.71 -11.47
CA GLN A 142 -6.38 2.81 -11.91
C GLN A 142 -7.75 2.79 -11.26
N ALA A 143 -8.32 1.62 -11.02
CA ALA A 143 -9.56 1.51 -10.25
C ALA A 143 -9.37 2.03 -8.83
N ASP A 144 -8.29 1.60 -8.16
CA ASP A 144 -7.96 2.02 -6.79
C ASP A 144 -7.72 3.54 -6.73
N SER A 145 -6.92 4.08 -7.66
CA SER A 145 -6.66 5.52 -7.79
C SER A 145 -7.94 6.32 -7.98
N SER A 146 -8.78 5.93 -8.94
CA SER A 146 -10.03 6.63 -9.24
C SER A 146 -10.98 6.61 -8.05
N ARG A 147 -11.05 5.48 -7.34
CA ARG A 147 -11.85 5.34 -6.13
C ARG A 147 -11.40 6.30 -5.03
N ILE A 148 -10.09 6.36 -4.74
CA ILE A 148 -9.52 7.25 -3.73
C ILE A 148 -9.76 8.72 -4.11
N ILE A 149 -9.49 9.09 -5.37
CA ILE A 149 -9.67 10.45 -5.89
C ILE A 149 -11.15 10.86 -5.83
N SER A 150 -12.09 9.97 -6.12
CA SER A 150 -13.53 10.30 -6.01
C SER A 150 -13.94 10.65 -4.57
N VAL A 151 -13.30 10.04 -3.57
CA VAL A 151 -13.50 10.42 -2.17
C VAL A 151 -12.82 11.76 -1.88
N ALA A 152 -11.63 12.01 -2.42
CA ALA A 152 -10.98 13.32 -2.31
C ALA A 152 -11.87 14.45 -2.88
N ASP A 153 -12.43 14.27 -4.09
CA ASP A 153 -13.34 15.23 -4.72
C ASP A 153 -14.55 15.55 -3.84
N ARG A 154 -15.17 14.52 -3.24
CA ARG A 154 -16.27 14.68 -2.28
C ARG A 154 -15.85 15.50 -1.06
N TYR A 155 -14.66 15.27 -0.51
CA TYR A 155 -14.17 16.02 0.64
C TYR A 155 -13.71 17.44 0.28
N GLN A 156 -13.30 17.69 -0.97
CA GLN A 156 -13.08 19.03 -1.50
C GLN A 156 -14.39 19.83 -1.54
N GLU A 157 -15.48 19.25 -2.06
CA GLU A 157 -16.82 19.85 -2.03
C GLU A 157 -17.33 20.07 -0.60
N LEU A 158 -17.10 19.11 0.29
CA LEU A 158 -17.40 19.24 1.71
C LEU A 158 -16.63 20.41 2.31
N ALA A 159 -15.34 20.55 2.03
CA ALA A 159 -14.52 21.63 2.58
C ALA A 159 -15.07 23.01 2.17
N TYR A 160 -15.47 23.20 0.91
CA TYR A 160 -16.18 24.41 0.47
C TYR A 160 -17.53 24.61 1.18
N SER A 161 -18.28 23.52 1.40
CA SER A 161 -19.57 23.60 2.10
C SER A 161 -19.41 23.97 3.58
N LEU A 162 -18.36 23.46 4.23
CA LEU A 162 -18.02 23.77 5.63
C LEU A 162 -17.58 25.22 5.83
N GLN A 163 -17.04 25.91 4.82
CA GLN A 163 -16.76 27.36 4.89
C GLN A 163 -18.02 28.21 5.16
N ARG A 164 -19.23 27.65 5.01
CA ARG A 164 -20.49 28.34 5.36
C ARG A 164 -21.00 28.00 6.77
N GLN A 165 -20.35 27.06 7.46
CA GLN A 165 -20.73 26.61 8.79
C GLN A 165 -19.98 27.39 9.86
N ARG A 166 -20.73 27.99 10.80
CA ARG A 166 -20.14 28.80 11.89
C ARG A 166 -19.13 28.02 12.73
N TRP A 167 -19.43 26.77 13.05
CA TRP A 167 -18.53 25.93 13.84
C TRP A 167 -17.24 25.57 13.09
N ALA A 168 -17.27 25.49 11.76
CA ALA A 168 -16.11 25.12 10.95
C ALA A 168 -15.21 26.33 10.61
N ASN A 169 -15.78 27.53 10.58
CA ASN A 169 -15.06 28.80 10.51
C ASN A 169 -14.50 29.27 11.86
N ALA A 170 -14.74 28.53 12.94
CA ALA A 170 -14.07 28.80 14.20
C ALA A 170 -12.58 28.46 14.08
N VAL A 171 -11.72 29.27 14.69
CA VAL A 171 -10.29 28.95 14.82
C VAL A 171 -10.18 27.61 15.54
N ALA A 172 -9.48 26.67 14.91
CA ALA A 172 -9.39 25.31 15.42
C ALA A 172 -8.46 25.29 16.65
N PRO A 173 -8.97 25.00 17.87
CA PRO A 173 -8.18 25.06 19.09
C PRO A 173 -7.14 23.94 19.14
N GLN A 174 -6.00 24.15 19.80
CA GLN A 174 -4.98 23.11 20.00
C GLN A 174 -4.33 22.60 18.69
N GLN A 175 -4.02 23.52 17.76
CA GLN A 175 -3.44 23.18 16.46
C GLN A 175 -2.20 22.28 16.57
N ALA A 176 -1.26 22.63 17.44
CA ALA A 176 -0.04 21.85 17.65
C ALA A 176 -0.34 20.40 18.11
N GLN A 177 -1.28 20.22 19.05
CA GLN A 177 -1.68 18.89 19.52
C GLN A 177 -2.36 18.07 18.41
N ARG A 178 -3.22 18.67 17.59
CA ARG A 178 -3.87 17.97 16.47
C ARG A 178 -2.86 17.53 15.41
N VAL A 179 -1.92 18.41 15.04
CA VAL A 179 -0.84 18.06 14.09
C VAL A 179 0.04 16.95 14.67
N GLN A 180 0.39 17.02 15.96
CA GLN A 180 1.15 15.96 16.62
C GLN A 180 0.38 14.63 16.66
N ARG A 181 -0.93 14.67 16.87
CA ARG A 181 -1.80 13.49 16.82
C ARG A 181 -1.77 12.84 15.44
N VAL A 182 -1.96 13.62 14.38
CA VAL A 182 -1.88 13.15 12.98
C VAL A 182 -0.51 12.56 12.64
N ARG A 183 0.59 13.19 13.09
CA ARG A 183 1.94 12.64 12.94
C ARG A 183 2.10 11.31 13.69
N SER A 184 1.59 11.21 14.92
CA SER A 184 1.68 9.98 15.72
C SER A 184 0.91 8.82 15.09
N LEU A 185 -0.29 9.10 14.55
CA LEU A 185 -1.11 8.13 13.83
C LEU A 185 -0.40 7.66 12.55
N GLY A 186 0.14 8.59 11.78
CA GLY A 186 0.86 8.28 10.55
C GLY A 186 2.21 7.60 10.78
N ALA A 187 2.80 7.71 11.96
CA ALA A 187 3.99 6.94 12.35
C ALA A 187 3.62 5.52 12.80
N ALA A 188 2.56 5.38 13.61
CA ALA A 188 2.11 4.09 14.12
C ALA A 188 1.57 3.17 13.02
N GLY A 189 0.86 3.73 12.04
CA GLY A 189 0.13 2.96 11.04
C GLY A 189 -1.21 2.44 11.56
N ALA A 190 -1.92 1.72 10.68
CA ALA A 190 -3.29 1.33 10.96
C ALA A 190 -3.30 0.24 12.06
N PRO A 191 -4.23 0.32 13.02
CA PRO A 191 -4.32 -0.72 14.04
C PRO A 191 -4.73 -2.06 13.42
N ALA A 192 -4.43 -3.17 14.09
CA ALA A 192 -4.64 -4.52 13.55
C ALA A 192 -6.13 -4.83 13.27
N ASP A 193 -7.05 -4.16 13.98
CA ASP A 193 -8.50 -4.27 13.82
C ASP A 193 -9.08 -3.30 12.77
N ALA A 194 -8.24 -2.52 12.08
CA ALA A 194 -8.70 -1.60 11.03
C ALA A 194 -9.27 -2.31 9.79
N VAL A 195 -9.02 -3.61 9.63
CA VAL A 195 -9.66 -4.44 8.61
C VAL A 195 -10.93 -5.07 9.21
N PRO A 196 -12.13 -4.76 8.71
CA PRO A 196 -13.35 -5.40 9.19
C PRO A 196 -13.28 -6.92 9.08
N THR A 197 -13.85 -7.63 10.06
CA THR A 197 -13.86 -9.11 10.07
C THR A 197 -14.59 -9.70 8.87
N SER A 198 -15.55 -8.98 8.29
CA SER A 198 -16.23 -9.33 7.03
C SER A 198 -15.31 -9.27 5.81
N VAL A 199 -14.28 -8.43 5.82
CA VAL A 199 -13.32 -8.26 4.72
C VAL A 199 -12.24 -9.34 4.77
N SER A 200 -11.82 -9.74 5.98
CA SER A 200 -10.68 -10.65 6.19
C SER A 200 -10.71 -11.96 5.36
N PRO A 201 -11.84 -12.68 5.22
CA PRO A 201 -11.90 -13.88 4.37
C PRO A 201 -11.63 -13.61 2.89
N ARG A 202 -12.03 -12.44 2.38
CA ARG A 202 -11.89 -12.05 0.97
C ARG A 202 -10.46 -11.65 0.60
N LEU A 203 -9.59 -11.45 1.59
CA LEU A 203 -8.16 -11.16 1.41
C LEU A 203 -7.30 -12.43 1.37
N ARG A 204 -7.84 -13.59 1.77
CA ARG A 204 -7.14 -14.88 1.74
C ARG A 204 -7.31 -15.51 0.37
N VAL A 205 -6.33 -15.28 -0.50
CA VAL A 205 -6.37 -15.71 -1.89
C VAL A 205 -5.21 -16.65 -2.19
N THR A 206 -5.48 -17.72 -2.90
CA THR A 206 -4.47 -18.65 -3.44
C THR A 206 -4.23 -18.31 -4.92
N PRO A 207 -3.00 -18.48 -5.46
CA PRO A 207 -2.78 -18.32 -6.90
C PRO A 207 -3.78 -19.13 -7.74
N LEU A 208 -4.26 -18.54 -8.83
CA LEU A 208 -5.23 -19.14 -9.76
C LEU A 208 -6.60 -19.54 -9.16
N SER A 209 -6.97 -18.99 -8.00
CA SER A 209 -8.27 -19.27 -7.37
C SER A 209 -9.38 -18.33 -7.86
N LEU A 210 -9.05 -17.25 -8.56
CA LEU A 210 -9.97 -16.20 -8.98
C LEU A 210 -9.77 -15.82 -10.46
N SER A 211 -10.73 -15.07 -11.02
CA SER A 211 -10.69 -14.58 -12.40
C SER A 211 -11.04 -13.09 -12.47
N PRO A 212 -10.17 -12.17 -11.99
CA PRO A 212 -10.46 -10.73 -11.89
C PRO A 212 -10.72 -10.01 -13.21
N THR A 213 -10.28 -10.59 -14.33
CA THR A 213 -10.60 -10.12 -15.68
C THR A 213 -12.07 -10.38 -16.05
N ASN A 214 -12.66 -11.47 -15.57
CA ASN A 214 -14.03 -11.89 -15.87
C ASN A 214 -15.03 -11.49 -14.79
N ASP A 215 -14.61 -11.48 -13.52
CA ASP A 215 -15.38 -11.00 -12.39
C ASP A 215 -14.71 -9.76 -11.78
N PRO A 216 -15.20 -8.54 -12.10
CA PRO A 216 -14.61 -7.30 -11.59
C PRO A 216 -14.73 -7.15 -10.07
N THR A 217 -15.53 -7.97 -9.40
CA THR A 217 -15.71 -7.94 -7.93
C THR A 217 -14.81 -8.92 -7.18
N SER A 218 -14.09 -9.78 -7.89
CA SER A 218 -13.09 -10.67 -7.30
C SER A 218 -11.80 -9.90 -6.94
N PHE A 219 -10.97 -10.47 -6.07
CA PHE A 219 -9.73 -9.84 -5.60
C PHE A 219 -8.84 -9.36 -6.76
N GLY A 220 -8.38 -8.12 -6.69
CA GLY A 220 -7.60 -7.51 -7.76
C GLY A 220 -8.44 -6.89 -8.88
N GLY A 221 -9.74 -7.22 -8.94
CA GLY A 221 -10.68 -6.68 -9.91
C GLY A 221 -11.04 -5.21 -9.64
N ARG A 222 -11.45 -4.50 -10.69
CA ARG A 222 -11.72 -3.05 -10.68
C ARG A 222 -12.82 -2.60 -9.72
N ARG A 223 -13.64 -3.51 -9.19
CA ARG A 223 -14.74 -3.22 -8.25
C ARG A 223 -14.59 -3.96 -6.92
N PHE A 224 -13.43 -4.58 -6.67
CA PHE A 224 -13.21 -5.40 -5.48
C PHE A 224 -13.53 -4.65 -4.18
N TRP A 225 -12.91 -3.47 -3.98
CA TRP A 225 -13.09 -2.69 -2.75
C TRP A 225 -14.50 -2.13 -2.58
N ASP A 226 -15.16 -1.74 -3.68
CA ASP A 226 -16.54 -1.27 -3.63
C ASP A 226 -17.50 -2.41 -3.27
N ALA A 227 -17.30 -3.59 -3.86
CA ALA A 227 -18.08 -4.78 -3.56
C ALA A 227 -17.93 -5.23 -2.09
N LEU A 228 -16.76 -5.03 -1.48
CA LEU A 228 -16.54 -5.32 -0.06
C LEU A 228 -17.30 -4.38 0.88
N SER A 229 -17.50 -3.13 0.48
CA SER A 229 -18.17 -2.12 1.31
C SER A 229 -19.70 -2.23 1.32
N GLY A 230 -20.28 -3.17 0.56
CA GLY A 230 -21.73 -3.26 0.38
C GLY A 230 -22.32 -2.06 -0.38
N ALA A 231 -21.48 -1.23 -1.00
CA ALA A 231 -21.92 -0.21 -1.93
C ALA A 231 -22.65 -0.93 -3.07
N GLY A 232 -23.99 -0.77 -3.09
CA GLY A 232 -24.87 -1.39 -4.08
C GLY A 232 -24.36 -1.18 -5.50
N GLU A 233 -24.83 -2.04 -6.41
CA GLU A 233 -24.43 -2.10 -7.80
C GLU A 233 -24.37 -0.71 -8.45
N VAL A 234 -23.20 -0.07 -8.43
CA VAL A 234 -22.99 1.20 -9.13
C VAL A 234 -23.08 0.87 -10.61
N VAL A 235 -24.21 1.22 -11.22
CA VAL A 235 -24.41 1.16 -12.67
C VAL A 235 -23.26 1.94 -13.29
N GLN A 236 -22.35 1.23 -13.93
CA GLN A 236 -21.26 1.86 -14.66
C GLN A 236 -21.92 2.62 -15.81
N VAL A 237 -21.77 3.94 -15.84
CA VAL A 237 -21.88 4.65 -17.11
C VAL A 237 -20.73 4.11 -17.95
N SER A 238 -21.03 3.50 -19.10
CA SER A 238 -20.04 2.96 -20.03
C SER A 238 -19.15 4.08 -20.55
N ALA A 239 -18.14 4.47 -19.77
CA ALA A 239 -17.08 5.35 -20.19
C ALA A 239 -15.92 4.46 -20.65
N SER A 240 -15.57 4.58 -21.93
CA SER A 240 -14.36 3.99 -22.48
C SER A 240 -13.17 4.54 -21.71
N SER A 241 -12.61 3.76 -20.78
CA SER A 241 -11.37 4.13 -20.12
C SER A 241 -10.26 4.09 -21.17
N PRO A 242 -9.40 5.13 -21.26
CA PRO A 242 -8.31 5.12 -22.22
C PRO A 242 -7.40 3.91 -21.99
N ALA A 243 -6.87 3.34 -23.07
CA ALA A 243 -5.88 2.29 -22.95
C ALA A 243 -4.69 2.81 -22.14
N MET A 244 -4.29 2.04 -21.13
CA MET A 244 -3.20 2.40 -20.23
C MET A 244 -1.91 1.70 -20.66
N ARG A 245 -0.81 2.44 -20.65
CA ARG A 245 0.54 1.90 -20.78
C ARG A 245 1.34 2.18 -19.52
N VAL A 246 2.39 1.41 -19.29
CA VAL A 246 3.30 1.62 -18.15
C VAL A 246 3.95 2.99 -18.25
N ASN A 247 3.97 3.72 -17.12
CA ASN A 247 4.78 4.91 -16.97
C ASN A 247 6.23 4.49 -16.66
N PRO A 248 7.21 4.75 -17.54
CA PRO A 248 8.59 4.29 -17.34
C PRO A 248 9.24 4.88 -16.08
N THR A 249 8.76 6.01 -15.57
CA THR A 249 9.28 6.64 -14.35
C THR A 249 8.68 6.06 -13.07
N ARG A 250 7.56 5.34 -13.15
CA ARG A 250 6.81 4.81 -11.99
C ARG A 250 6.52 3.31 -12.06
N GLY A 251 6.78 2.67 -13.19
CA GLY A 251 6.39 1.29 -13.49
C GLY A 251 7.13 0.19 -12.73
N GLU A 252 8.20 0.52 -12.00
CA GLU A 252 9.00 -0.44 -11.21
C GLU A 252 8.13 -1.17 -10.17
N ALA A 253 7.10 -0.53 -9.64
CA ALA A 253 6.14 -1.18 -8.76
C ALA A 253 5.45 -2.38 -9.44
N LEU A 254 5.14 -2.29 -10.74
CA LEU A 254 4.54 -3.39 -11.51
C LEU A 254 5.52 -4.54 -11.72
N ASP A 255 6.80 -4.22 -11.92
CA ASP A 255 7.89 -5.22 -11.97
C ASP A 255 7.98 -5.99 -10.65
N ARG A 256 7.99 -5.26 -9.52
CA ARG A 256 8.03 -5.85 -8.17
C ARG A 256 6.80 -6.69 -7.86
N MET A 257 5.60 -6.23 -8.22
CA MET A 257 4.37 -7.01 -8.10
C MET A 257 4.47 -8.33 -8.87
N ALA A 258 4.92 -8.29 -10.13
CA ALA A 258 5.08 -9.48 -10.97
C ALA A 258 6.17 -10.42 -10.44
N ALA A 259 7.27 -9.89 -9.91
CA ALA A 259 8.34 -10.69 -9.31
C ALA A 259 7.85 -11.47 -8.07
N VAL A 260 7.09 -10.82 -7.18
CA VAL A 260 6.49 -11.50 -6.02
C VAL A 260 5.41 -12.51 -6.46
N ALA A 261 4.67 -12.22 -7.54
CA ALA A 261 3.73 -13.17 -8.14
C ALA A 261 4.44 -14.41 -8.72
N ALA A 262 5.62 -14.23 -9.34
CA ALA A 262 6.44 -15.33 -9.82
C ALA A 262 6.95 -16.20 -8.66
N LEU A 263 7.36 -15.59 -7.54
CA LEU A 263 7.72 -16.33 -6.32
C LEU A 263 6.52 -17.12 -5.76
N GLN A 264 5.30 -16.57 -5.81
CA GLN A 264 4.09 -17.32 -5.45
C GLN A 264 3.83 -18.50 -6.40
N ALA A 265 4.00 -18.31 -7.71
CA ALA A 265 3.81 -19.36 -8.72
C ALA A 265 4.79 -20.54 -8.57
N LEU A 266 5.97 -20.28 -8.01
CA LEU A 266 7.04 -21.24 -7.75
C LEU A 266 7.04 -21.80 -6.31
N ASP A 267 6.05 -21.44 -5.50
CA ASP A 267 5.98 -21.81 -4.08
C ASP A 267 7.27 -21.45 -3.31
N ALA A 268 7.76 -20.23 -3.55
CA ALA A 268 9.07 -19.76 -3.11
C ALA A 268 8.99 -18.62 -2.09
N VAL A 269 7.79 -18.14 -1.73
CA VAL A 269 7.60 -17.01 -0.81
C VAL A 269 8.20 -17.29 0.56
N ASP A 270 7.95 -18.47 1.13
CA ASP A 270 8.37 -18.80 2.49
C ASP A 270 9.85 -19.08 2.63
N SER A 271 10.46 -19.66 1.58
CA SER A 271 11.91 -19.88 1.52
C SER A 271 12.69 -18.61 1.16
N ASN A 272 12.02 -17.54 0.69
CA ASN A 272 12.67 -16.30 0.21
C ASN A 272 12.08 -15.04 0.85
N GLN A 273 11.69 -15.10 2.14
CA GLN A 273 11.03 -13.98 2.84
C GLN A 273 11.82 -12.66 2.78
N SER A 274 13.16 -12.72 2.87
CA SER A 274 14.00 -11.52 2.77
C SER A 274 13.94 -10.87 1.38
N ALA A 275 13.83 -11.68 0.32
CA ALA A 275 13.65 -11.18 -1.04
C ALA A 275 12.22 -10.62 -1.23
N VAL A 276 11.20 -11.32 -0.73
CA VAL A 276 9.80 -10.85 -0.77
C VAL A 276 9.68 -9.49 -0.06
N SER A 277 10.22 -9.35 1.15
CA SER A 277 10.20 -8.10 1.92
C SER A 277 10.87 -6.93 1.19
N ARG A 278 11.99 -7.19 0.49
CA ARG A 278 12.65 -6.19 -0.38
C ARG A 278 11.81 -5.84 -1.60
N LEU A 279 11.20 -6.82 -2.25
CA LEU A 279 10.40 -6.61 -3.45
C LEU A 279 9.15 -5.76 -3.15
N ILE A 280 8.41 -6.07 -2.08
CA ILE A 280 7.21 -5.29 -1.72
C ILE A 280 7.53 -3.87 -1.23
N SER A 281 8.77 -3.61 -0.83
CA SER A 281 9.22 -2.26 -0.43
C SER A 281 9.66 -1.46 -1.66
N ASP A 282 8.71 -1.01 -2.49
CA ASP A 282 9.00 -0.18 -3.67
C ASP A 282 9.45 1.25 -3.28
N PRO A 283 10.69 1.68 -3.58
CA PRO A 283 11.19 2.98 -3.14
C PRO A 283 10.44 4.15 -3.77
N ARG A 284 10.10 4.08 -5.07
CA ARG A 284 9.51 5.22 -5.78
C ARG A 284 8.09 5.54 -5.33
N SER A 285 7.29 4.51 -5.06
CA SER A 285 5.95 4.67 -4.50
C SER A 285 6.02 5.05 -3.03
N ARG A 286 6.98 4.51 -2.26
CA ARG A 286 7.23 4.94 -0.88
C ARG A 286 7.55 6.43 -0.81
N ASP A 287 8.46 6.92 -1.64
CA ASP A 287 8.85 8.33 -1.65
C ASP A 287 7.68 9.23 -2.07
N CYS A 288 6.84 8.78 -3.00
CA CYS A 288 5.62 9.50 -3.37
C CYS A 288 4.66 9.64 -2.19
N ILE A 289 4.37 8.53 -1.50
CA ILE A 289 3.48 8.51 -0.33
C ILE A 289 4.10 9.27 0.85
N GLU A 290 5.42 9.21 1.02
CA GLU A 290 6.15 10.01 2.00
C GLU A 290 5.94 11.51 1.78
N MET A 291 6.08 11.96 0.54
CA MET A 291 5.86 13.36 0.20
C MET A 291 4.42 13.81 0.46
N ALA A 292 3.43 12.99 0.11
CA ALA A 292 2.03 13.25 0.43
C ALA A 292 1.82 13.40 1.95
N GLN A 293 2.41 12.52 2.77
CA GLN A 293 2.33 12.63 4.23
C GLN A 293 3.00 13.90 4.78
N LEU A 294 4.18 14.26 4.26
CA LEU A 294 4.86 15.48 4.67
C LEU A 294 4.05 16.73 4.32
N GLN A 295 3.44 16.75 3.12
CA GLN A 295 2.57 17.84 2.69
C GLN A 295 1.31 17.93 3.53
N LEU A 296 0.70 16.79 3.92
CA LEU A 296 -0.41 16.77 4.87
C LEU A 296 -0.02 17.47 6.17
N TYR A 297 1.12 17.12 6.76
CA TYR A 297 1.58 17.71 8.02
C TYR A 297 1.88 19.20 7.89
N GLN A 298 2.47 19.64 6.78
CA GLN A 298 2.76 21.04 6.50
C GLN A 298 1.46 21.84 6.33
N CYS A 299 0.53 21.35 5.51
CA CYS A 299 -0.77 21.98 5.31
C CYS A 299 -1.54 22.11 6.63
N MET A 300 -1.65 21.04 7.42
CA MET A 300 -2.35 21.09 8.71
C MET A 300 -1.67 21.99 9.74
N SER A 301 -0.34 22.16 9.66
CA SER A 301 0.39 23.12 10.50
C SER A 301 0.18 24.58 10.12
N ALA A 302 -0.25 24.84 8.87
CA ALA A 302 -0.63 26.17 8.40
C ALA A 302 -2.14 26.44 8.56
N ALA A 303 -2.97 25.40 8.67
CA ALA A 303 -4.42 25.49 8.79
C ALA A 303 -4.88 26.16 10.10
N ARG A 304 -5.55 27.31 9.97
CA ARG A 304 -6.15 28.11 11.04
C ARG A 304 -7.57 27.65 11.38
N PHE A 305 -8.40 27.40 10.37
CA PHE A 305 -9.81 27.07 10.54
C PHE A 305 -10.05 25.57 10.41
N ARG A 306 -11.16 25.06 10.96
CA ARG A 306 -11.44 23.62 10.93
C ARG A 306 -11.65 23.11 9.51
N TYR A 307 -12.33 23.87 8.65
CA TYR A 307 -12.56 23.47 7.26
C TYR A 307 -11.25 23.35 6.46
N GLU A 308 -10.19 24.08 6.84
CA GLU A 308 -8.88 23.99 6.17
C GLU A 308 -8.22 22.63 6.42
N ASN A 309 -8.47 22.01 7.57
CA ASN A 309 -8.02 20.63 7.80
C ASN A 309 -8.71 19.64 6.85
N THR A 310 -9.98 19.89 6.48
CA THR A 310 -10.67 19.10 5.45
C THR A 310 -9.99 19.24 4.08
N PHE A 311 -9.55 20.46 3.71
CA PHE A 311 -8.76 20.69 2.49
C PHE A 311 -7.41 19.98 2.52
N CYS A 312 -6.67 20.06 3.63
CA CYS A 312 -5.39 19.36 3.76
C CYS A 312 -5.56 17.85 3.67
N MET A 313 -6.60 17.32 4.32
CA MET A 313 -6.91 15.90 4.34
C MET A 313 -7.28 15.38 2.95
N GLN A 314 -8.17 16.08 2.23
CA GLN A 314 -8.59 15.64 0.89
C GLN A 314 -7.41 15.64 -0.09
N GLU A 315 -6.56 16.66 -0.03
CA GLU A 315 -5.47 16.80 -0.99
C GLU A 315 -4.39 15.76 -0.70
N HIS A 316 -3.85 15.79 0.51
CA HIS A 316 -2.59 15.12 0.81
C HIS A 316 -2.75 13.72 1.41
N ALA A 317 -3.91 13.41 2.02
CA ALA A 317 -4.18 12.08 2.56
C ALA A 317 -4.98 11.19 1.59
N LEU A 318 -5.62 11.79 0.58
CA LEU A 318 -6.42 11.07 -0.41
C LEU A 318 -5.92 11.33 -1.84
N ARG A 319 -6.07 12.54 -2.39
CA ARG A 319 -5.77 12.80 -3.81
C ARG A 319 -4.33 12.44 -4.18
N ASP A 320 -3.35 12.90 -3.42
CA ASP A 320 -1.94 12.63 -3.67
C ASP A 320 -1.62 11.13 -3.58
N ILE A 321 -2.22 10.41 -2.61
CA ILE A 321 -2.08 8.96 -2.48
C ILE A 321 -2.67 8.24 -3.70
N GLY A 322 -3.87 8.64 -4.13
CA GLY A 322 -4.50 8.13 -5.35
C GLY A 322 -3.61 8.36 -6.58
N GLN A 323 -3.03 9.55 -6.71
CA GLN A 323 -2.08 9.86 -7.78
C GLN A 323 -0.80 9.01 -7.69
N CYS A 324 -0.23 8.79 -6.50
CA CYS A 324 0.93 7.92 -6.33
C CYS A 324 0.67 6.50 -6.85
N ILE A 325 -0.53 5.96 -6.60
CA ILE A 325 -0.96 4.65 -7.07
C ILE A 325 -1.23 4.66 -8.58
N GLY A 326 -2.00 5.64 -9.07
CA GLY A 326 -2.43 5.68 -10.48
C GLY A 326 -1.32 6.00 -11.47
N ASN A 327 -0.30 6.78 -11.05
CA ASN A 327 0.78 7.24 -11.92
C ASN A 327 1.75 6.14 -12.39
N VAL A 328 1.59 4.89 -11.93
CA VAL A 328 2.26 3.72 -12.57
C VAL A 328 1.80 3.48 -14.00
N GLY A 329 0.60 3.96 -14.33
CA GLY A 329 0.07 4.01 -15.68
C GLY A 329 0.07 5.43 -16.22
N GLN A 330 0.10 5.53 -17.54
CA GLN A 330 -0.20 6.77 -18.27
C GLN A 330 -1.08 6.44 -19.49
N PRO A 331 -1.92 7.39 -19.96
CA PRO A 331 -2.69 7.19 -21.17
C PRO A 331 -1.80 6.80 -22.35
N ASP A 332 -2.25 5.84 -23.14
CA ASP A 332 -1.61 5.51 -24.40
C ASP A 332 -2.00 6.55 -25.45
N THR A 333 -1.13 7.53 -25.66
CA THR A 333 -1.33 8.62 -26.62
C THR A 333 -1.40 8.14 -28.07
N THR A 334 -1.01 6.90 -28.37
CA THR A 334 -1.16 6.30 -29.70
C THR A 334 -2.60 5.84 -29.99
N SER A 335 -3.43 5.72 -28.95
CA SER A 335 -4.85 5.36 -29.06
C SER A 335 -5.80 6.55 -29.24
N MET A 336 -5.28 7.79 -29.11
CA MET A 336 -6.05 9.02 -29.33
C MET A 336 -6.01 9.42 -30.80
N THR A 337 -6.73 8.70 -31.67
CA THR A 337 -7.00 9.18 -33.03
C THR A 337 -7.82 10.47 -32.92
N PRO A 338 -7.39 11.61 -33.51
CA PRO A 338 -8.20 12.81 -33.50
C PRO A 338 -9.52 12.52 -34.22
N VAL A 339 -10.65 12.72 -33.53
CA VAL A 339 -11.95 12.77 -34.20
C VAL A 339 -11.89 14.00 -35.11
N ALA A 340 -11.69 13.78 -36.40
CA ALA A 340 -11.80 14.83 -37.40
C ALA A 340 -13.20 15.43 -37.28
N ARG A 341 -13.28 16.72 -36.90
CA ARG A 341 -14.51 17.49 -37.03
C ARG A 341 -14.88 17.46 -38.52
N ARG A 342 -16.05 16.89 -38.82
CA ARG A 342 -16.71 17.15 -40.09
C ARG A 342 -17.34 18.53 -39.96
N ASP A 343 -16.77 19.49 -40.67
CA ASP A 343 -17.38 20.79 -40.94
C ASP A 343 -18.65 20.61 -41.79
#